data_AF-A0A5J4JZB2-F1
#
_entry.id   AF-A0A5J4JZB2-F1
#
_cell.length_a   1.000
_cell.length_b   1.000
_cell.length_c   1.000
_cell.angle_alpha   90.00
_cell.angle_beta   90.00
_cell.angle_gamma   90.00
#
_symmetry.space_group_name_H-M   'P 1'
#
loop_
_entity.id
_entity.type
_entity.pdbx_description
1 polymer ?
#
loop_
_entity_poly.entity_id
_entity_poly.type
_entity_poly.pdbx_seq_one_letter_code
_entity_poly.pdbx_strand_id
1 'polypeptide(L)'
;MLGFTVYLPPRLPARTCLVSALGTVHDPIFGGNFSISYLLPDGSAISLSEAPHRNQKSLFQCTASPVTPTATARPQTKASPTAQASPTPTRTPNQICSGVRGETSIVFSAPGDEKALKQFFDTLQPDVAWVPLS
;
A
#
# COMPACT_ATOMS: atom_id res chain seq x y z
N MET A 1 -13.52 14.79 -17.04
CA MET A 1 -12.48 14.95 -15.99
C MET A 1 -12.78 13.99 -14.86
N LEU A 2 -11.75 13.34 -14.29
CA LEU A 2 -11.88 12.33 -13.23
C LEU A 2 -12.25 12.92 -11.86
N GLY A 3 -12.06 14.22 -11.66
CA GLY A 3 -12.26 14.88 -10.36
C GLY A 3 -11.14 14.62 -9.36
N PHE A 4 -10.05 13.96 -9.78
CA PHE A 4 -8.83 13.75 -9.01
C PHE A 4 -7.63 13.55 -9.95
N THR A 5 -6.42 13.55 -9.39
CA THR A 5 -5.14 13.36 -10.07
C THR A 5 -4.48 12.10 -9.53
N VAL A 6 -3.96 11.24 -10.41
CA VAL A 6 -3.26 10.02 -9.97
C VAL A 6 -1.83 10.36 -9.52
N TYR A 7 -1.44 9.98 -8.30
CA TYR A 7 -0.15 10.25 -7.67
C TYR A 7 0.63 8.95 -7.42
N LEU A 8 1.63 8.70 -8.26
CA LEU A 8 2.45 7.49 -8.18
C LEU A 8 3.84 7.78 -7.63
N PRO A 9 4.54 6.76 -7.09
CA PRO A 9 5.96 6.85 -6.82
C PRO A 9 6.72 7.22 -8.10
N PRO A 10 7.67 8.16 -8.07
CA PRO A 10 8.43 8.56 -9.25
C PRO A 10 9.33 7.43 -9.75
N ARG A 11 9.74 6.53 -8.84
CA ARG A 11 10.55 5.35 -9.13
C ARG A 11 10.13 4.22 -8.20
N LEU A 12 10.23 3.00 -8.71
CA LEU A 12 10.18 1.80 -7.90
C LEU A 12 11.55 1.13 -7.84
N PRO A 13 11.83 0.35 -6.78
CA PRO A 13 12.98 -0.54 -6.77
C PRO A 13 12.97 -1.49 -7.98
N ALA A 14 14.16 -1.80 -8.50
CA ALA A 14 14.31 -2.81 -9.54
C ALA A 14 13.71 -4.15 -9.08
N ARG A 15 13.09 -4.90 -10.01
CA ARG A 15 12.35 -6.16 -9.73
C ARG A 15 11.06 -6.00 -8.92
N THR A 16 10.52 -4.80 -8.85
CA THR A 16 9.14 -4.63 -8.37
C THR A 16 8.17 -5.14 -9.43
N CYS A 17 7.17 -5.92 -9.00
CA CYS A 17 6.14 -6.46 -9.87
C CYS A 17 4.83 -5.68 -9.67
N LEU A 18 4.20 -5.24 -10.77
CA LEU A 18 2.81 -4.79 -10.74
C LEU A 18 1.91 -6.00 -10.51
N VAL A 19 1.12 -5.97 -9.43
CA VAL A 19 0.19 -7.05 -9.07
C VAL A 19 -1.22 -6.75 -9.56
N SER A 20 -1.67 -5.52 -9.39
CA SER A 20 -2.99 -5.08 -9.86
C SER A 20 -3.02 -3.59 -10.13
N ALA A 21 -3.81 -3.18 -11.12
CA ALA A 21 -4.20 -1.81 -11.36
C ALA A 21 -5.68 -1.80 -11.78
N LEU A 22 -6.48 -0.99 -11.10
CA LEU A 22 -7.92 -0.89 -11.26
C LEU A 22 -8.30 0.58 -11.20
N GLY A 23 -9.28 1.00 -11.98
CA GLY A 23 -9.89 2.30 -11.80
C GLY A 23 -11.32 2.31 -12.28
N THR A 24 -12.11 3.20 -11.68
CA THR A 24 -13.44 3.55 -12.13
C THR A 24 -13.47 5.04 -12.44
N VAL A 25 -14.19 5.45 -13.48
CA VAL A 25 -14.14 6.84 -13.98
C VAL A 25 -15.45 7.58 -13.71
N HIS A 26 -16.58 6.91 -13.95
CA HIS A 26 -17.92 7.49 -13.91
C HIS A 26 -18.86 6.63 -13.06
N ASP A 27 -18.43 6.28 -11.84
CA ASP A 27 -19.37 5.70 -10.87
C ASP A 27 -20.33 6.80 -10.38
N PRO A 28 -21.65 6.64 -10.56
CA PRO A 28 -22.62 7.68 -10.21
C PRO A 28 -22.76 7.91 -8.69
N ILE A 29 -22.29 6.97 -7.87
CA ILE A 29 -22.42 7.00 -6.41
C ILE A 29 -21.08 7.44 -5.78
N PHE A 30 -20.00 6.75 -6.12
CA PHE A 30 -18.69 6.93 -5.49
C PHE A 30 -17.79 7.90 -6.26
N GLY A 31 -18.11 8.24 -7.51
CA GLY A 31 -17.25 9.01 -8.39
C GLY A 31 -16.09 8.17 -8.93
N GLY A 32 -15.10 8.82 -9.54
CA GLY A 32 -13.91 8.11 -9.99
C GLY A 32 -13.05 7.61 -8.83
N ASN A 33 -12.36 6.49 -9.03
CA ASN A 33 -11.28 6.04 -8.15
C ASN A 33 -10.21 5.32 -8.95
N PHE A 34 -9.04 5.19 -8.36
CA PHE A 34 -7.92 4.44 -8.90
C PHE A 34 -7.22 3.69 -7.78
N SER A 35 -6.85 2.43 -8.02
CA SER A 35 -6.10 1.63 -7.06
C SER A 35 -5.02 0.84 -7.78
N ILE A 36 -3.84 0.78 -7.18
CA ILE A 36 -2.69 0.11 -7.76
C ILE A 36 -1.84 -0.56 -6.69
N SER A 37 -1.36 -1.77 -6.97
CA SER A 37 -0.61 -2.59 -6.02
C SER A 37 0.65 -3.18 -6.63
N TYR A 38 1.73 -3.16 -5.85
CA TYR A 38 3.05 -3.63 -6.21
C TYR A 38 3.57 -4.64 -5.19
N LEU A 39 4.32 -5.63 -5.68
CA LEU A 39 5.14 -6.52 -4.87
C LEU A 39 6.59 -6.10 -5.01
N LEU A 40 7.19 -5.66 -3.89
CA LEU A 40 8.58 -5.23 -3.80
C LEU A 40 9.54 -6.44 -3.78
N PRO A 41 10.84 -6.24 -4.06
CA PRO A 41 11.82 -7.32 -4.14
C PRO A 41 12.05 -8.09 -2.84
N ASP A 42 11.76 -7.46 -1.70
CA ASP A 42 11.81 -8.07 -0.37
C ASP A 42 10.54 -8.88 -0.04
N GLY A 43 9.62 -9.00 -1.00
CA GLY A 43 8.34 -9.67 -0.85
C GLY A 43 7.30 -8.84 -0.10
N SER A 44 7.60 -7.61 0.31
CA SER A 44 6.61 -6.69 0.86
C SER A 44 5.72 -6.10 -0.24
N ALA A 45 4.58 -5.52 0.14
CA ALA A 45 3.62 -4.98 -0.81
C ALA A 45 3.35 -3.50 -0.53
N ILE A 46 3.21 -2.73 -1.59
CA ILE A 46 2.71 -1.35 -1.54
C ILE A 46 1.40 -1.33 -2.31
N SER A 47 0.35 -0.80 -1.71
CA SER A 47 -0.93 -0.54 -2.39
C SER A 47 -1.33 0.91 -2.21
N LEU A 48 -1.72 1.59 -3.29
CA LEU A 48 -2.26 2.94 -3.27
C LEU A 48 -3.71 2.90 -3.77
N SER A 49 -4.57 3.69 -3.14
CA SER A 49 -5.95 3.93 -3.52
C SER A 49 -6.22 5.42 -3.49
N GLU A 50 -6.80 5.93 -4.57
CA GLU A 50 -6.89 7.34 -4.87
C GLU A 50 -8.31 7.68 -5.34
N ALA A 51 -8.84 8.78 -4.83
CA ALA A 51 -10.20 9.23 -5.13
C ALA A 51 -10.33 10.76 -4.99
N PRO A 52 -11.36 11.38 -5.58
CA PRO A 52 -11.69 12.78 -5.38
C PRO A 52 -11.78 13.13 -3.91
N HIS A 53 -11.12 14.22 -3.53
CA HIS A 53 -11.18 14.73 -2.18
C HIS A 53 -12.55 15.36 -1.90
N ARG A 54 -13.29 14.82 -0.94
CA ARG A 54 -14.62 15.32 -0.55
C ARG A 54 -14.53 16.17 0.73
N ASN A 55 -14.00 17.39 0.62
CA ASN A 55 -14.08 18.48 1.62
C ASN A 55 -13.78 18.12 3.10
N GLN A 56 -12.92 17.14 3.38
CA GLN A 56 -12.49 16.82 4.74
C GLN A 56 -11.07 17.33 5.00
N LYS A 57 -10.83 18.03 6.11
CA LYS A 57 -9.45 18.31 6.53
C LYS A 57 -8.76 16.99 6.87
N SER A 58 -7.99 16.45 5.94
CA SER A 58 -7.22 15.22 6.16
C SER A 58 -5.75 15.59 6.25
N LEU A 59 -5.28 15.70 7.49
CA LEU A 59 -3.85 15.68 7.78
C LEU A 59 -3.33 14.26 7.55
N PHE A 60 -2.11 14.15 7.05
CA PHE A 60 -1.42 12.88 6.90
C PHE A 60 -1.43 12.11 8.23
N GLN A 61 -1.92 10.87 8.20
CA GLN A 61 -2.04 10.00 9.36
C GLN A 61 -1.75 8.56 8.96
N CYS A 62 -1.11 7.81 9.85
CA CYS A 62 -0.87 6.38 9.69
C CYS A 62 -1.47 5.61 10.87
N THR A 63 -1.99 4.43 10.57
CA THR A 63 -2.45 3.47 11.58
C THR A 63 -1.76 2.13 11.33
N ALA A 64 -1.36 1.45 12.40
CA ALA A 64 -0.83 0.10 12.26
C ALA A 64 -1.93 -0.80 11.69
N SER A 65 -1.63 -1.51 10.61
CA SER A 65 -2.58 -2.48 10.07
C SER A 65 -2.74 -3.61 11.10
N PRO A 66 -3.96 -3.99 11.50
CA PRO A 66 -4.14 -5.10 12.43
C PRO A 66 -3.55 -6.35 11.79
N VAL A 67 -2.45 -6.84 12.36
CA VAL A 67 -1.93 -8.16 12.03
C VAL A 67 -3.00 -9.11 12.51
N THR A 68 -3.75 -9.76 11.60
CA THR A 68 -4.60 -10.86 12.02
C THR A 68 -3.67 -11.91 12.61
N PRO A 69 -3.73 -12.23 13.92
CA PRO A 69 -2.95 -13.33 14.43
C PRO A 69 -3.44 -14.58 13.71
N THR A 70 -2.56 -15.20 12.93
CA THR A 70 -2.83 -16.52 12.36
C THR A 70 -3.27 -17.42 13.51
N ALA A 71 -4.44 -18.02 13.35
CA ALA A 71 -5.16 -18.75 14.38
C ALA A 71 -4.23 -19.64 15.23
N THR A 72 -4.43 -19.54 16.54
CA THR A 72 -3.91 -20.40 17.59
C THR A 72 -3.87 -21.86 17.13
N ALA A 73 -2.67 -22.42 17.01
CA ALA A 73 -2.49 -23.85 16.86
C ALA A 73 -3.11 -24.55 18.08
N ARG A 74 -4.19 -25.29 17.82
CA ARG A 74 -4.86 -26.21 18.75
C ARG A 74 -3.82 -27.17 19.37
N PRO A 75 -3.80 -27.40 20.69
CA PRO A 75 -2.90 -28.38 21.27
C PRO A 75 -3.43 -29.79 20.95
N GLN A 76 -2.87 -30.43 19.92
CA GLN A 76 -2.95 -31.86 19.74
C GLN A 76 -1.60 -32.49 20.05
N THR A 77 -1.66 -33.43 20.97
CA THR A 77 -0.59 -34.22 21.55
C THR A 77 0.10 -35.11 20.50
N LYS A 78 1.43 -35.25 20.68
CA LYS A 78 2.30 -36.43 20.44
C LYS A 78 3.26 -36.44 19.21
N ALA A 79 4.55 -36.26 19.56
CA ALA A 79 5.80 -36.81 18.99
C ALA A 79 6.54 -36.16 17.77
N SER A 80 7.87 -36.01 17.97
CA SER A 80 9.01 -35.50 17.15
C SER A 80 9.22 -36.10 15.73
N PRO A 81 10.16 -35.61 14.86
CA PRO A 81 11.28 -34.68 15.12
C PRO A 81 11.45 -33.47 14.16
N THR A 82 11.96 -32.37 14.75
CA THR A 82 12.87 -31.34 14.19
C THR A 82 12.66 -30.87 12.74
N ALA A 83 11.77 -29.90 12.55
CA ALA A 83 11.93 -28.91 11.48
C ALA A 83 12.46 -27.62 12.12
N GLN A 84 13.72 -27.31 11.83
CA GLN A 84 14.39 -26.08 12.22
C GLN A 84 13.58 -24.91 11.64
N ALA A 85 12.82 -24.21 12.48
CA ALA A 85 12.12 -23.01 12.08
C ALA A 85 13.17 -22.01 11.61
N SER A 86 13.27 -21.84 10.29
CA SER A 86 14.03 -20.76 9.67
C SER A 86 13.56 -19.45 10.32
N PRO A 87 14.45 -18.53 10.71
CA PRO A 87 14.02 -17.28 11.31
C PRO A 87 13.15 -16.56 10.29
N THR A 88 11.83 -16.53 10.54
CA THR A 88 10.92 -15.70 9.77
C THR A 88 11.51 -14.30 9.82
N PRO A 89 11.87 -13.69 8.67
CA PRO A 89 12.44 -12.35 8.70
C PRO A 89 11.44 -11.47 9.44
N THR A 90 11.93 -10.73 10.44
CA THR A 90 11.16 -9.75 11.21
C THR A 90 10.57 -8.77 10.20
N ARG A 91 9.36 -9.05 9.72
CA ARG A 91 8.72 -8.28 8.67
C ARG A 91 8.24 -6.99 9.31
N THR A 92 8.74 -5.85 8.85
CA THR A 92 8.26 -4.55 9.28
C THR A 92 6.74 -4.51 9.12
N PRO A 93 5.98 -4.16 10.16
CA PRO A 93 4.53 -4.18 10.09
C PRO A 93 4.04 -3.21 9.03
N ASN A 94 3.04 -3.62 8.26
CA ASN A 94 2.38 -2.72 7.33
C ASN A 94 1.59 -1.67 8.11
N GLN A 95 1.69 -0.42 7.68
CA GLN A 95 0.81 0.66 8.13
C GLN A 95 -0.13 1.03 7.00
N ILE A 96 -1.33 1.48 7.38
CA ILE A 96 -2.31 2.10 6.48
C ILE A 96 -2.24 3.59 6.74
N CYS A 97 -1.84 4.35 5.73
CA CYS A 97 -1.69 5.79 5.79
C CYS A 97 -2.68 6.47 4.85
N SER A 98 -3.17 7.64 5.24
CA SER A 98 -4.07 8.45 4.45
C SER A 98 -3.64 9.91 4.46
N GLY A 99 -3.81 10.60 3.35
CA GLY A 99 -3.58 12.03 3.24
C GLY A 99 -4.16 12.60 1.96
N VAL A 100 -4.06 13.93 1.80
CA VAL A 100 -4.60 14.64 0.64
C VAL A 100 -3.50 15.37 -0.10
N ARG A 101 -3.52 15.29 -1.44
CA ARG A 101 -2.67 16.06 -2.35
C ARG A 101 -3.52 16.71 -3.42
N GLY A 102 -3.51 18.04 -3.46
CA GLY A 102 -4.41 18.80 -4.32
C GLY A 102 -5.86 18.37 -4.07
N GLU A 103 -6.55 17.96 -5.13
CA GLU A 103 -7.94 17.48 -5.09
C GLU A 103 -8.05 15.95 -4.90
N THR A 104 -6.97 15.28 -4.49
CA THR A 104 -6.92 13.81 -4.40
C THR A 104 -6.72 13.33 -2.98
N SER A 105 -7.64 12.50 -2.50
CA SER A 105 -7.45 11.69 -1.30
C SER A 105 -6.69 10.43 -1.67
N ILE A 106 -5.57 10.18 -0.98
CA ILE A 106 -4.71 9.02 -1.20
C ILE A 106 -4.68 8.21 0.09
N VAL A 107 -5.03 6.94 0.00
CA VAL A 107 -4.88 5.94 1.04
C VAL A 107 -3.89 4.91 0.53
N PHE A 108 -2.85 4.60 1.30
CA PHE A 108 -1.89 3.59 0.90
C PHE A 108 -1.52 2.69 2.07
N SER A 109 -1.10 1.47 1.74
CA SER A 109 -0.52 0.53 2.69
C SER A 109 0.88 0.15 2.25
N ALA A 110 1.81 0.16 3.20
CA ALA A 110 3.21 -0.19 2.97
C ALA A 110 3.90 -0.53 4.31
N PRO A 111 4.98 -1.34 4.29
CA PRO A 111 5.82 -1.53 5.46
C PRO A 111 6.61 -0.26 5.78
N GLY A 112 6.72 0.09 7.06
CA GLY A 112 7.56 1.21 7.48
C GLY A 112 7.10 1.87 8.77
N ASP A 113 7.88 2.84 9.23
CA ASP A 113 7.45 3.79 10.25
C ASP A 113 6.77 5.01 9.61
N GLU A 114 6.00 5.74 10.41
CA GLU A 114 5.20 6.89 9.95
C GLU A 114 6.07 7.95 9.26
N LYS A 115 7.31 8.15 9.71
CA LYS A 115 8.21 9.17 9.14
C LYS A 115 8.63 8.79 7.72
N ALA A 116 9.05 7.54 7.51
CA ALA A 116 9.42 7.02 6.20
C ALA A 116 8.21 7.01 5.25
N LEU A 117 7.03 6.64 5.75
CA LEU A 117 5.80 6.61 4.96
C LEU A 117 5.32 8.03 4.61
N LYS A 118 5.52 9.00 5.49
CA LYS A 118 5.29 10.41 5.16
C LYS A 118 6.22 10.89 4.06
N GLN A 119 7.51 10.56 4.14
CA GLN A 119 8.47 10.90 3.08
C GLN A 119 8.06 10.26 1.75
N PHE A 120 7.66 8.99 1.77
CA PHE A 120 7.13 8.31 0.59
C PHE A 120 5.93 9.07 0.00
N PHE A 121 4.94 9.44 0.83
CA PHE A 121 3.78 10.22 0.40
C PHE A 121 4.13 11.58 -0.21
N ASP A 122 5.09 12.29 0.39
CA ASP A 122 5.58 13.58 -0.09
C ASP A 122 6.29 13.44 -1.46
N THR A 123 6.92 12.28 -1.73
CA THR A 123 7.62 12.01 -3.01
C THR A 123 6.70 11.63 -4.16
N LEU A 124 5.42 11.32 -3.91
CA LEU A 124 4.49 10.94 -4.98
C LEU A 124 4.40 12.07 -6.03
N GLN A 125 4.18 11.72 -7.28
CA GLN A 125 4.11 12.69 -8.37
C GLN A 125 2.93 12.38 -9.27
N PRO A 126 2.30 13.43 -9.84
CA PRO A 126 1.37 13.23 -10.93
C PRO A 126 2.14 12.84 -12.20
N ASP A 127 1.41 12.31 -13.18
CA ASP A 127 1.90 12.11 -14.56
C ASP A 127 3.19 11.28 -14.67
N VAL A 128 3.37 10.31 -13.77
CA VAL A 128 4.59 9.49 -13.79
C VAL A 128 4.53 8.51 -14.96
N ALA A 129 5.39 8.73 -15.94
CA ALA A 129 5.59 7.81 -17.06
C ALA A 129 6.47 6.63 -16.61
N TRP A 130 5.84 5.58 -16.10
CA TRP A 130 6.56 4.35 -15.78
C TRP A 130 6.88 3.62 -17.07
N VAL A 131 8.14 3.67 -17.47
CA VAL A 131 8.65 2.86 -18.57
C VAL A 131 8.93 1.48 -17.99
N PRO A 132 8.24 0.41 -18.44
CA PRO A 132 8.61 -0.95 -18.06
C PRO A 132 10.07 -1.16 -18.48
N LEU A 133 10.93 -1.52 -17.53
CA LEU A 133 12.28 -1.95 -17.87
C LEU A 133 12.15 -3.27 -18.63
N SER A 134 12.46 -3.22 -19.92
CA SER A 134 12.49 -4.34 -20.87
C SER A 134 13.57 -5.37 -20.52
#